data_AF-A0A653C2D9-F1
#
_entry.id   AF-A0A653C2D9-F1
#
_cell.length_a   1.000
_cell.length_b   1.000
_cell.length_c   1.000
_cell.angle_alpha   90.00
_cell.angle_beta   90.00
_cell.angle_gamma   90.00
#
_symmetry.space_group_name_H-M   'P 1'
#
loop_
_entity.id
_entity.type
_entity.pdbx_description
1 polymer ?
#
loop_
_entity_poly.entity_id
_entity_poly.type
_entity_poly.pdbx_seq_one_letter_code
_entity_poly.pdbx_strand_id
1 'polypeptide(L)'
;MFGRKPVNKAKLEHKLYLARETPEPVFDLSDCSLHDVPTGIYSLCRVFLKESLLLNNNSLTSLSSGGELKDLQLLKILNLSNNHFNNLPDDIHLLKNLQQQPVKEIM
;
A
#
# COMPACT_ATOMS: atom_id res chain seq x y z
N MET A 1 11.41 6.15 25.68
CA MET A 1 11.83 5.10 24.74
C MET A 1 10.57 4.63 24.01
N PHE A 2 10.22 5.25 22.87
CA PHE A 2 8.97 4.94 22.17
C PHE A 2 9.15 3.62 21.40
N GLY A 3 8.71 2.52 21.99
CA GLY A 3 8.69 1.22 21.34
C GLY A 3 7.77 1.26 20.13
N ARG A 4 8.27 0.84 18.95
CA ARG A 4 7.47 0.66 17.74
C ARG A 4 6.29 -0.27 18.08
N LYS A 5 5.06 0.14 17.75
CA LYS A 5 3.89 -0.76 17.87
C LYS A 5 4.12 -2.00 17.00
N PRO A 6 3.88 -3.21 17.53
CA PRO A 6 4.05 -4.43 16.75
C PRO A 6 3.02 -4.48 15.61
N VAL A 7 3.43 -5.04 14.46
CA VAL A 7 2.55 -5.27 13.31
C VAL A 7 1.36 -6.15 13.73
N ASN A 8 0.17 -5.79 13.29
CA ASN A 8 -1.03 -6.60 13.53
C ASN A 8 -1.09 -7.77 12.54
N LYS A 9 -0.37 -8.85 12.86
CA LYS A 9 -0.22 -10.04 11.99
C LYS A 9 -1.55 -10.67 11.59
N ALA A 10 -2.45 -10.90 12.55
CA ALA A 10 -3.74 -11.52 12.27
C ALA A 10 -4.56 -10.71 11.25
N LYS A 11 -4.57 -9.38 11.40
CA LYS A 11 -5.26 -8.48 10.46
C LYS A 11 -4.59 -8.46 9.08
N LEU A 12 -3.26 -8.44 9.05
CA LEU A 12 -2.49 -8.50 7.81
C LEU A 12 -2.78 -9.81 7.04
N GLU A 13 -2.69 -10.96 7.71
CA GLU A 13 -2.95 -12.27 7.12
C GLU A 13 -4.37 -12.39 6.58
N HIS A 14 -5.36 -11.90 7.33
CA HIS A 14 -6.74 -11.87 6.86
C HIS A 14 -6.91 -11.02 5.59
N LYS A 15 -6.29 -9.84 5.55
CA LYS A 15 -6.33 -8.95 4.38
C LYS A 15 -5.59 -9.53 3.16
N LEU A 16 -4.46 -10.21 3.39
CA LEU A 16 -3.75 -10.96 2.34
C LEU A 16 -4.60 -12.08 1.76
N TYR A 17 -5.32 -12.81 2.61
CA TYR A 17 -6.25 -13.85 2.18
C TYR A 17 -7.38 -13.25 1.33
N LEU A 18 -8.04 -12.20 1.82
CA LEU A 18 -9.09 -11.52 1.07
C LEU A 18 -8.59 -11.01 -0.30
N ALA A 19 -7.42 -10.40 -0.35
CA ALA A 19 -6.88 -9.87 -1.60
C ALA A 19 -6.63 -10.96 -2.66
N ARG A 20 -6.36 -12.20 -2.25
CA ARG A 20 -6.13 -13.35 -3.13
C ARG A 20 -7.43 -14.03 -3.57
N GLU A 21 -8.39 -14.11 -2.67
CA GLU A 21 -9.64 -14.85 -2.90
C GLU A 21 -10.75 -13.98 -3.48
N THR A 22 -10.67 -12.66 -3.32
CA THR A 22 -11.66 -11.73 -3.86
C THR A 22 -11.21 -11.18 -5.22
N PRO A 23 -12.11 -11.16 -6.23
CA PRO A 23 -11.83 -10.57 -7.53
C PRO A 23 -11.86 -9.03 -7.50
N GLU A 24 -12.02 -8.43 -6.32
CA GLU A 24 -12.08 -6.98 -6.19
C GLU A 24 -10.77 -6.34 -6.63
N PRO A 25 -10.80 -5.20 -7.32
CA PRO A 25 -9.60 -4.50 -7.76
C PRO A 25 -8.84 -3.83 -6.60
N VAL A 26 -9.38 -3.89 -5.37
CA VAL A 26 -8.81 -3.26 -4.18
C VAL A 26 -7.98 -4.25 -3.38
N PHE A 27 -6.78 -3.82 -3.00
CA PHE A 27 -5.92 -4.48 -2.04
C PHE A 27 -5.81 -3.58 -0.80
N ASP A 28 -6.58 -3.91 0.24
CA ASP A 28 -6.57 -3.19 1.49
C ASP A 28 -5.50 -3.75 2.45
N LEU A 29 -4.51 -2.93 2.79
CA LEU A 29 -3.49 -3.17 3.84
C LEU A 29 -3.46 -2.04 4.88
N SER A 30 -4.56 -1.28 4.98
CA SER A 30 -4.69 -0.16 5.91
C SER A 30 -4.78 -0.63 7.37
N ASP A 31 -4.33 0.21 8.30
CA ASP A 31 -4.48 -0.05 9.75
C ASP A 31 -3.90 -1.42 10.19
N CYS A 32 -2.74 -1.77 9.65
CA CYS A 32 -1.99 -3.00 9.97
C CYS A 32 -0.78 -2.74 10.87
N SER A 33 -0.55 -1.47 11.28
CA SER A 33 0.66 -1.04 12.01
C SER A 33 1.97 -1.39 11.26
N LEU A 34 1.94 -1.30 9.93
CA LEU A 34 3.09 -1.60 9.08
C LEU A 34 4.14 -0.50 9.19
N HIS A 35 5.39 -0.87 9.43
CA HIS A 35 6.56 0.03 9.32
C HIS A 35 7.18 -0.01 7.93
N ASP A 36 6.98 -1.14 7.25
CA ASP A 36 7.45 -1.44 5.91
C ASP A 36 6.34 -2.19 5.17
N VAL A 37 6.25 -1.99 3.85
CA VAL A 37 5.37 -2.81 3.01
C VAL A 37 5.99 -4.22 2.94
N PRO A 38 5.24 -5.30 3.25
CA PRO A 38 5.77 -6.65 3.17
C PRO A 38 6.29 -7.00 1.78
N THR A 39 7.35 -7.80 1.71
CA THR A 39 7.93 -8.22 0.44
C THR A 39 6.91 -9.01 -0.39
N GLY A 40 6.81 -8.67 -1.68
CA GLY A 40 5.94 -9.36 -2.64
C GLY A 40 4.55 -8.75 -2.78
N ILE A 41 4.16 -7.76 -1.97
CA ILE A 41 2.87 -7.07 -2.12
C ILE A 41 2.71 -6.46 -3.52
N TYR A 42 3.78 -5.87 -4.08
CA TYR A 42 3.69 -5.26 -5.41
C TYR A 42 3.51 -6.30 -6.50
N SER A 43 4.23 -7.41 -6.41
CA SER A 43 4.06 -8.53 -7.34
C SER A 43 2.67 -9.17 -7.21
N LEU A 44 2.08 -9.22 -6.00
CA LEU A 44 0.69 -9.63 -5.82
C LEU A 44 -0.28 -8.66 -6.50
N CYS A 45 -0.08 -7.35 -6.39
CA CYS A 45 -0.90 -6.37 -7.11
C CYS A 45 -0.86 -6.61 -8.63
N ARG A 46 0.32 -6.95 -9.18
CA ARG A 46 0.48 -7.30 -10.60
C ARG A 46 -0.25 -8.60 -10.96
N VAL A 47 -0.05 -9.67 -10.19
CA VAL A 47 -0.62 -11.01 -10.46
C VAL A 47 -2.14 -11.00 -10.36
N PHE A 48 -2.69 -10.30 -9.38
CA PHE A 48 -4.12 -10.18 -9.16
C PHE A 48 -4.74 -8.94 -9.83
N LEU A 49 -3.98 -8.26 -10.71
CA LEU A 49 -4.43 -7.11 -11.50
C LEU A 49 -5.15 -6.03 -10.66
N LYS A 50 -4.64 -5.75 -9.46
CA LYS A 50 -5.23 -4.79 -8.53
C LYS A 50 -5.06 -3.37 -9.05
N GLU A 51 -6.12 -2.58 -8.97
CA GLU A 51 -6.13 -1.17 -9.38
C GLU A 51 -5.99 -0.22 -8.18
N SER A 52 -6.24 -0.67 -6.96
CA SER A 52 -6.15 0.16 -5.76
C SER A 52 -5.35 -0.52 -4.66
N LEU A 53 -4.35 0.16 -4.10
CA LEU A 53 -3.58 -0.30 -2.95
C LEU A 53 -3.76 0.70 -1.80
N LEU A 54 -4.40 0.24 -0.72
CA LEU A 54 -4.68 1.06 0.45
C LEU A 54 -3.65 0.73 1.55
N LEU A 55 -2.77 1.68 1.84
CA LEU A 55 -1.73 1.57 2.86
C LEU A 55 -1.91 2.61 3.98
N ASN A 56 -3.08 3.27 4.03
CA ASN A 56 -3.34 4.33 4.99
C ASN A 56 -3.39 3.83 6.44
N ASN A 57 -3.19 4.72 7.40
CA ASN A 57 -3.16 4.41 8.83
C ASN A 57 -2.10 3.36 9.19
N ASN A 58 -0.90 3.52 8.66
CA ASN A 58 0.26 2.70 9.02
C ASN A 58 1.39 3.61 9.53
N SER A 59 2.58 3.06 9.70
CA SER A 59 3.78 3.78 10.12
C SER A 59 4.88 3.69 9.06
N LEU A 60 4.48 3.65 7.78
CA LEU A 60 5.39 3.53 6.65
C LEU A 60 6.21 4.81 6.50
N THR A 61 7.50 4.64 6.22
CA THR A 61 8.43 5.75 5.90
C THR A 61 8.95 5.66 4.47
N SER A 62 8.84 4.49 3.84
CA SER A 62 9.28 4.23 2.47
C SER A 62 8.39 3.17 1.82
N LEU A 63 8.51 3.05 0.49
CA LEU A 63 7.88 1.99 -0.31
C LEU A 63 8.89 0.94 -0.80
N SER A 64 10.14 1.02 -0.36
CA SER A 64 11.25 0.23 -0.89
C SER A 64 11.12 -1.28 -0.61
N SER A 65 10.49 -1.63 0.52
CA SER A 65 10.42 -3.00 1.04
C SER A 65 9.36 -3.89 0.36
N GLY A 66 8.42 -3.29 -0.37
CA GLY A 66 7.26 -3.99 -0.94
C GLY A 66 7.53 -4.80 -2.22
N GLY A 67 8.72 -4.63 -2.81
CA GLY A 67 9.13 -5.22 -4.09
C GLY A 67 9.49 -4.16 -5.13
N GLU A 68 9.35 -4.50 -6.41
CA GLU A 68 9.63 -3.56 -7.50
C GLU A 68 8.41 -2.66 -7.78
N LEU A 69 8.57 -1.34 -7.66
CA LEU A 69 7.50 -0.35 -7.92
C LEU A 69 6.90 -0.47 -9.33
N LYS A 70 7.68 -0.95 -10.31
CA LYS A 70 7.19 -1.23 -11.67
C LYS A 70 6.05 -2.25 -11.73
N ASP A 71 5.93 -3.12 -10.73
CA ASP A 71 4.86 -4.13 -10.67
C ASP A 71 3.49 -3.50 -10.42
N LEU A 72 3.46 -2.29 -9.86
CA LEU A 72 2.24 -1.53 -9.61
C LEU A 72 1.78 -0.73 -10.85
N GLN A 73 2.22 -1.08 -12.06
CA GLN A 73 1.90 -0.34 -13.29
C GLN A 73 0.39 -0.20 -13.57
N LEU A 74 -0.46 -1.13 -13.10
CA LEU A 74 -1.91 -1.08 -13.26
C LEU A 74 -2.63 -0.27 -12.18
N LEU A 75 -1.89 0.14 -11.15
CA LEU A 75 -2.47 0.81 -9.99
C LEU A 75 -2.94 2.21 -10.39
N LYS A 76 -4.22 2.48 -10.13
CA LYS A 76 -4.87 3.78 -10.30
C LYS A 76 -4.94 4.57 -9.00
N ILE A 77 -5.03 3.88 -7.87
CA ILE A 77 -5.16 4.51 -6.55
C ILE A 77 -4.11 3.93 -5.61
N LEU A 78 -3.23 4.80 -5.08
CA LEU A 78 -2.31 4.48 -3.99
C LEU A 78 -2.61 5.39 -2.81
N ASN A 79 -3.19 4.85 -1.74
CA ASN A 79 -3.49 5.63 -0.55
C ASN A 79 -2.40 5.45 0.51
N LEU A 80 -1.58 6.50 0.72
CA LEU A 80 -0.53 6.54 1.73
C LEU A 80 -0.87 7.42 2.94
N SER A 81 -2.12 7.88 3.05
CA SER A 81 -2.55 8.82 4.09
C SER A 81 -2.29 8.30 5.50
N ASN A 82 -1.98 9.19 6.46
CA ASN A 82 -1.67 8.80 7.83
C ASN A 82 -0.54 7.75 7.93
N ASN A 83 0.61 8.10 7.34
CA ASN A 83 1.90 7.42 7.44
C ASN A 83 2.99 8.46 7.79
N HIS A 84 4.26 8.07 7.78
CA HIS A 84 5.41 8.91 8.11
C HIS A 84 6.33 9.13 6.90
N PHE A 85 5.75 9.33 5.71
CA PHE A 85 6.51 9.66 4.51
C PHE A 85 7.03 11.09 4.57
N ASN A 86 8.34 11.26 4.53
CA ASN A 86 8.94 12.58 4.32
C ASN A 86 9.01 12.92 2.82
N ASN A 87 9.38 11.93 2.00
CA ASN A 87 9.45 12.02 0.54
C ASN A 87 8.85 10.76 -0.08
N LEU A 88 8.34 10.88 -1.30
CA LEU A 88 8.03 9.72 -2.15
C LEU A 88 9.33 9.20 -2.81
N PRO A 89 9.44 7.89 -3.09
CA PRO A 89 10.61 7.34 -3.79
C PRO A 89 10.73 7.92 -5.20
N ASP A 90 11.96 8.09 -5.71
CA ASP A 90 12.21 8.61 -7.07
C ASP A 90 11.47 7.80 -8.14
N ASP A 91 11.37 6.49 -7.96
CA ASP A 91 10.70 5.54 -8.85
C ASP A 91 9.16 5.62 -8.85
N ILE A 92 8.55 6.55 -8.10
CA ILE A 92 7.11 6.77 -8.12
C ILE A 92 6.59 7.10 -9.52
N HIS A 93 7.44 7.68 -10.38
CA HIS A 93 7.12 7.98 -11.78
C HIS A 93 6.83 6.73 -12.64
N LEU A 94 7.21 5.53 -12.19
CA LEU A 94 6.91 4.26 -12.86
C LEU A 94 5.41 3.91 -12.79
N LEU A 95 4.70 4.49 -11.83
CA LEU A 95 3.27 4.30 -11.60
C LEU A 95 2.44 5.15 -12.57
N LYS A 96 2.57 4.89 -13.87
CA LYS A 96 2.01 5.74 -14.94
C LYS A 96 0.49 5.87 -14.93
N ASN A 97 -0.22 4.90 -14.34
CA ASN A 97 -1.68 4.90 -14.27
C ASN A 97 -2.23 5.51 -12.98
N LEU A 98 -1.38 5.99 -12.06
CA LEU A 98 -1.84 6.61 -10.84
C LEU A 98 -2.64 7.87 -11.14
N GLN A 99 -3.91 7.83 -10.76
CA GLN A 99 -4.76 8.99 -10.76
C GLN A 99 -4.49 9.75 -9.47
N GLN A 100 -4.10 11.02 -9.59
CA GLN A 100 -4.11 11.93 -8.46
C GLN A 100 -5.57 12.08 -8.03
N GLN A 101 -5.98 11.42 -6.95
CA GLN A 101 -7.28 11.75 -6.36
C GLN A 101 -7.18 13.18 -5.82
N PRO A 102 -8.09 14.09 -6.21
CA PRO A 102 -8.20 15.36 -5.53
C PRO A 102 -8.53 15.04 -4.07
N VAL A 103 -7.69 15.50 -3.15
CA VAL A 103 -7.95 15.46 -1.72
C VAL A 103 -9.32 16.13 -1.54
N LYS A 104 -10.38 15.35 -1.28
CA LYS A 104 -11.65 15.94 -0.88
C LYS A 104 -11.43 16.49 0.50
N GLU A 105 -11.05 17.76 0.53
CA GLU A 105 -11.10 18.63 1.69
C GLU A 105 -12.50 18.47 2.30
N ILE A 106 -12.55 17.92 3.51
CA ILE A 106 -13.79 17.82 4.29
C ILE A 106 -14.02 19.25 4.81
N MET A 107 -14.95 19.98 4.19
CA MET A 107 -15.55 21.18 4.77
C MET A 107 -16.52 20.79 5.90
#